data_AF-A0A212JIH3-F1
#
_entry.id   AF-A0A212JIH3-F1
#
_cell.length_a   1.000
_cell.length_b   1.000
_cell.length_c   1.000
_cell.angle_alpha   90.00
_cell.angle_beta   90.00
_cell.angle_gamma   90.00
#
_symmetry.space_group_name_H-M   'P 1'
#
loop_
_entity.id
_entity.type
_entity.pdbx_description
1 polymer ?
#
loop_
_entity_poly.entity_id
_entity_poly.type
_entity_poly.pdbx_seq_one_letter_code
_entity_poly.pdbx_strand_id
1 'polypeptide(L)'
;MNHCRVPGCNAPVSRWGSLCSTHKTRQRRHGHPQQQGVTKAELAPYAAIIRLRKARNPDSPLWPGIEARWFALVDHCRGVVAASLQGKAMNRFERQACYEVVKLADHAEAAEVVETALAVFLMQEQSPRRFLSDDAFRHQLARRLRALSDVNAGTWFDHKTGKVKRVYRDLPAGTTVLLGAMLAETFGVAGLLLARRETEDAEKRRRENEELAQAVQELK
;
A
#
# COMPACT_ATOMS: atom_id res chain seq x y z
N MET A 1 -18.66 -24.01 -22.40
CA MET A 1 -17.50 -23.14 -22.06
C MET A 1 -17.82 -22.43 -20.76
N ASN A 2 -16.91 -22.47 -19.79
CA ASN A 2 -17.10 -21.70 -18.56
C ASN A 2 -16.71 -20.24 -18.82
N HIS A 3 -17.42 -19.32 -18.17
CA HIS A 3 -17.14 -17.89 -18.23
C HIS A 3 -16.54 -17.42 -16.92
N CYS A 4 -15.92 -16.25 -16.96
CA CYS A 4 -15.32 -15.62 -15.79
C CYS A 4 -16.39 -15.33 -14.72
N ARG A 5 -16.11 -15.68 -13.45
CA ARG A 5 -17.03 -15.41 -12.32
C ARG A 5 -17.25 -13.93 -12.01
N VAL A 6 -16.36 -13.05 -12.47
CA VAL A 6 -16.46 -11.61 -12.21
C VAL A 6 -17.72 -11.04 -12.89
N PRO A 7 -18.61 -10.34 -12.15
CA PRO A 7 -19.82 -9.75 -12.72
C PRO A 7 -19.53 -8.87 -13.94
N GLY A 8 -20.31 -9.06 -15.01
CA GLY A 8 -20.15 -8.32 -16.27
C GLY A 8 -19.01 -8.80 -17.17
N CYS A 9 -18.31 -9.89 -16.83
CA CYS A 9 -17.23 -10.43 -17.66
C CYS A 9 -17.64 -11.70 -18.42
N ASN A 10 -17.69 -11.60 -19.74
CA ASN A 10 -18.00 -12.74 -20.63
C ASN A 10 -16.74 -13.41 -21.21
N ALA A 11 -15.56 -13.14 -20.65
CA ALA A 11 -14.32 -13.76 -21.14
C ALA A 11 -14.28 -15.26 -20.77
N PRO A 12 -13.76 -16.11 -21.67
CA PRO A 12 -13.66 -17.55 -21.42
C PRO A 12 -12.63 -17.84 -20.33
N VAL A 13 -12.83 -18.96 -19.62
CA VAL A 13 -11.87 -19.49 -18.64
C VAL A 13 -11.36 -20.86 -19.03
N SER A 14 -10.19 -21.23 -18.51
CA SER A 14 -9.64 -22.59 -18.61
C SER A 14 -10.62 -23.60 -18.00
N ARG A 15 -10.56 -24.87 -18.43
CA ARG A 15 -11.43 -25.98 -17.96
C ARG A 15 -11.68 -26.00 -16.44
N TRP A 16 -10.63 -25.74 -15.64
CA TRP A 16 -10.67 -25.77 -14.17
C TRP A 16 -10.56 -24.38 -13.51
N GLY A 17 -10.68 -23.29 -14.27
CA GLY A 17 -10.52 -21.92 -13.76
C GLY A 17 -11.83 -21.24 -13.43
N SER A 18 -11.81 -20.36 -12.43
CA SER A 18 -12.96 -19.48 -12.08
C SER A 18 -12.84 -18.06 -12.64
N LEU A 19 -11.66 -17.67 -13.11
CA LEU A 19 -11.34 -16.33 -13.59
C LEU A 19 -10.65 -16.38 -14.96
N CYS A 20 -10.89 -15.38 -15.81
CA CYS A 20 -10.13 -15.20 -17.05
C CYS A 20 -8.68 -14.78 -16.75
N SER A 21 -7.79 -14.87 -17.73
CA SER A 21 -6.36 -14.53 -17.57
C SER A 21 -6.13 -13.11 -17.03
N THR A 22 -6.93 -12.14 -17.48
CA THR A 22 -6.91 -10.75 -17.01
C THR A 22 -7.27 -10.64 -15.54
N HIS A 23 -8.38 -11.25 -15.12
CA HIS A 23 -8.84 -11.20 -13.72
C HIS A 23 -7.95 -12.01 -12.78
N LYS A 24 -7.37 -13.14 -13.24
CA LYS A 24 -6.32 -13.86 -12.50
C LYS A 24 -5.09 -12.98 -12.28
N THR A 25 -4.66 -12.26 -13.31
CA THR A 25 -3.50 -11.37 -13.23
C THR A 25 -3.78 -10.18 -12.30
N ARG A 26 -4.97 -9.57 -12.37
CA ARG A 26 -5.37 -8.51 -11.44
C ARG A 26 -5.41 -9.00 -10.00
N GLN A 27 -6.05 -10.15 -9.74
CA GLN A 27 -6.09 -10.73 -8.40
C GLN A 27 -4.67 -10.98 -7.86
N ARG A 28 -3.78 -11.55 -8.67
CA ARG A 28 -2.37 -11.77 -8.29
C ARG A 28 -1.63 -10.47 -7.96
N ARG A 29 -1.87 -9.40 -8.72
CA ARG A 29 -1.14 -8.12 -8.58
C ARG A 29 -1.75 -7.17 -7.56
N HIS A 30 -3.04 -7.29 -7.30
CA HIS A 30 -3.82 -6.28 -6.61
C HIS A 30 -4.75 -6.86 -5.54
N GLY A 31 -4.71 -8.15 -5.26
CA GLY A 31 -5.46 -8.80 -4.18
C GLY A 31 -6.94 -9.06 -4.46
N HIS A 32 -7.53 -8.41 -5.47
CA HIS A 32 -8.91 -8.66 -5.89
C HIS A 32 -9.06 -8.58 -7.41
N PRO A 33 -9.90 -9.42 -8.05
CA PRO A 33 -10.05 -9.45 -9.51
C PRO A 33 -10.38 -8.10 -10.15
N GLN A 34 -11.19 -7.28 -9.48
CA GLN A 34 -11.60 -5.97 -9.97
C GLN A 34 -10.78 -4.81 -9.39
N GLN A 35 -9.81 -5.08 -8.49
CA GLN A 35 -9.02 -4.00 -7.89
C GLN A 35 -8.15 -3.31 -8.94
N GLN A 36 -8.10 -1.99 -8.83
CA GLN A 36 -7.14 -1.17 -9.58
C GLN A 36 -5.98 -0.77 -8.67
N GLY A 37 -4.77 -0.73 -9.24
CA GLY A 37 -3.58 -0.31 -8.51
C GLY A 37 -3.71 1.14 -8.03
N VAL A 38 -3.34 1.42 -6.78
CA VAL A 38 -3.22 2.79 -6.27
C VAL A 38 -1.99 3.43 -6.90
N THR A 39 -2.18 4.57 -7.54
CA THR A 39 -1.13 5.35 -8.18
C THR A 39 -0.47 6.31 -7.18
N LYS A 40 0.72 6.84 -7.54
CA LYS A 40 1.39 7.87 -6.74
C LYS A 40 0.53 9.14 -6.67
N ALA A 41 -0.14 9.50 -7.77
CA ALA A 41 -1.01 10.66 -7.86
C ALA A 41 -2.24 10.54 -6.94
N GLU A 42 -2.90 9.38 -6.93
CA GLU A 42 -4.02 9.11 -6.01
C GLU A 42 -3.61 9.18 -4.54
N LEU A 43 -2.39 8.76 -4.20
CA LEU A 43 -1.90 8.73 -2.83
C LEU A 43 -1.35 10.09 -2.34
N ALA A 44 -0.92 10.95 -3.26
CA ALA A 44 -0.30 12.24 -2.98
C ALA A 44 -1.07 13.14 -1.99
N PRO A 45 -2.41 13.34 -2.10
CA PRO A 45 -3.13 14.18 -1.14
C PRO A 45 -3.07 13.61 0.28
N TYR A 46 -3.16 12.29 0.45
CA TYR A 46 -3.08 11.64 1.76
C TYR A 46 -1.69 11.76 2.36
N ALA A 47 -0.64 11.58 1.56
CA ALA A 47 0.74 11.78 1.98
C ALA A 47 0.99 13.23 2.45
N ALA A 48 0.42 14.22 1.75
CA ALA A 48 0.51 15.62 2.14
C ALA A 48 -0.16 15.89 3.51
N ILE A 49 -1.30 15.26 3.79
CA ILE A 49 -1.96 15.37 5.11
C ILE A 49 -1.06 14.80 6.22
N ILE A 50 -0.46 13.63 6.00
CA ILE A 50 0.45 13.02 6.99
C ILE A 50 1.67 13.91 7.25
N ARG A 51 2.29 14.46 6.19
CA ARG A 51 3.39 15.42 6.33
C ARG A 51 3.00 16.62 7.15
N LEU A 52 1.84 17.21 6.86
CA LEU A 52 1.33 18.36 7.59
C LEU A 52 1.08 18.03 9.06
N ARG A 53 0.52 16.86 9.35
CA ARG A 53 0.30 16.42 10.74
C ARG A 53 1.63 16.23 11.48
N LYS A 54 2.63 15.60 10.86
CA LYS A 54 3.97 15.44 11.42
C LYS A 54 4.62 16.81 11.68
N ALA A 55 4.55 17.72 10.73
CA ALA A 55 5.09 19.08 10.86
C ALA A 55 4.41 19.90 11.97
N ARG A 56 3.10 19.70 12.21
CA ARG A 56 2.37 20.35 13.31
C ARG A 56 2.65 19.75 14.68
N ASN A 57 3.19 18.53 14.72
CA ASN A 57 3.41 17.78 15.97
C ASN A 57 4.80 17.14 15.97
N PRO A 58 5.88 17.90 15.77
CA PRO A 58 7.22 17.34 15.59
C PRO A 58 7.68 16.51 16.80
N ASP A 59 7.33 16.95 18.01
CA ASP A 59 7.75 16.34 19.27
C ASP A 59 6.82 15.22 19.75
N SER A 60 5.85 14.81 18.93
CA SER A 60 4.94 13.72 19.30
C SER A 60 5.71 12.39 19.43
N PRO A 61 5.52 11.64 20.53
CA PRO A 61 6.17 10.33 20.71
C PRO A 61 5.67 9.28 19.70
N LEU A 62 4.60 9.58 18.95
CA LEU A 62 4.08 8.72 17.89
C LEU A 62 5.14 8.44 16.81
N TRP A 63 5.87 9.46 16.35
CA TRP A 63 6.80 9.31 15.22
C TRP A 63 7.96 8.37 15.51
N PRO A 64 8.76 8.57 16.59
CA PRO A 64 9.80 7.61 16.94
C PRO A 64 9.21 6.24 17.29
N GLY A 65 8.00 6.17 17.85
CA GLY A 65 7.32 4.89 18.12
C GLY A 65 7.02 4.09 16.85
N ILE A 66 6.53 4.74 15.78
CA ILE A 66 6.26 4.06 14.51
C ILE A 66 7.56 3.69 13.81
N GLU A 67 8.57 4.58 13.81
CA GLU A 67 9.89 4.31 13.23
C GLU A 67 10.56 3.13 13.94
N ALA A 68 10.49 3.03 15.26
CA ALA A 68 11.01 1.89 16.02
C ALA A 68 10.35 0.56 15.61
N ARG A 69 9.03 0.56 15.35
CA ARG A 69 8.34 -0.64 14.84
C ARG A 69 8.79 -1.03 13.45
N TRP A 70 9.04 -0.05 12.58
CA TRP A 70 9.64 -0.30 11.26
C TRP A 70 11.03 -0.92 11.40
N PHE A 71 11.90 -0.36 12.24
CA PHE A 71 13.24 -0.92 12.45
C PHE A 71 13.21 -2.33 13.05
N ALA A 72 12.30 -2.61 13.98
CA ALA A 72 12.12 -3.96 14.51
C ALA A 72 11.74 -4.98 13.41
N LEU A 73 10.86 -4.61 12.48
CA LEU A 73 10.56 -5.45 11.31
C LEU A 73 11.79 -5.64 10.42
N VAL A 74 12.56 -4.57 10.17
CA VAL A 74 13.80 -4.64 9.36
C VAL A 74 14.82 -5.58 10.00
N ASP A 75 15.04 -5.48 11.31
CA ASP A 75 15.99 -6.33 12.04
C ASP A 75 15.58 -7.80 12.02
N HIS A 76 14.28 -8.08 12.22
CA HIS A 76 13.74 -9.42 12.03
C HIS A 76 14.02 -9.96 10.62
N CYS A 77 13.69 -9.17 9.59
CA CYS A 77 13.89 -9.57 8.20
C CYS A 77 15.38 -9.75 7.84
N ARG A 78 16.29 -8.94 8.40
CA ARG A 78 17.74 -9.13 8.27
C ARG A 78 18.19 -10.46 8.86
N GLY A 79 17.66 -10.84 10.02
CA GLY A 79 17.89 -12.15 10.62
C GLY A 79 17.45 -13.32 9.73
N VAL A 80 16.25 -13.23 9.14
CA VAL A 80 15.73 -14.23 8.20
C VAL A 80 16.61 -14.32 6.95
N VAL A 81 17.01 -13.19 6.37
CA VAL A 81 17.90 -13.15 5.19
C VAL A 81 19.27 -13.76 5.52
N ALA A 82 19.87 -13.41 6.66
CA ALA A 82 21.15 -13.98 7.08
C ALA A 82 21.07 -15.50 7.27
N ALA A 83 20.02 -16.00 7.93
CA ALA A 83 19.77 -17.43 8.07
C ALA A 83 19.63 -18.13 6.71
N SER A 84 19.02 -17.48 5.72
CA SER A 84 18.87 -18.04 4.37
C SER A 84 20.19 -18.15 3.65
N LEU A 85 21.05 -17.15 3.78
CA LEU A 85 22.38 -17.13 3.16
C LEU A 85 23.29 -18.22 3.75
N GLN A 86 23.05 -18.61 5.01
CA GLN A 86 23.70 -19.75 5.66
C GLN A 86 23.11 -21.11 5.25
N GLY A 87 22.13 -21.16 4.33
CA GLY A 87 21.55 -22.41 3.83
C GLY A 87 20.49 -23.04 4.74
N LYS A 88 19.97 -22.33 5.75
CA LYS A 88 18.89 -22.84 6.60
C LYS A 88 17.59 -22.98 5.80
N ALA A 89 16.93 -24.13 5.94
CA ALA A 89 15.61 -24.36 5.33
C ALA A 89 14.57 -23.42 5.95
N MET A 90 13.70 -22.84 5.11
CA MET A 90 12.71 -21.84 5.54
C MET A 90 11.56 -21.70 4.56
N ASN A 91 10.49 -21.03 5.00
CA ASN A 91 9.36 -20.71 4.14
C ASN A 91 9.80 -19.78 3.01
N ARG A 92 9.53 -20.20 1.76
CA ARG A 92 9.93 -19.45 0.56
C ARG A 92 9.31 -18.04 0.52
N PHE A 93 8.04 -17.90 0.89
CA PHE A 93 7.33 -16.62 0.83
C PHE A 93 7.81 -15.66 1.91
N GLU A 94 8.05 -16.17 3.12
CA GLU A 94 8.64 -15.40 4.23
C GLU A 94 10.01 -14.86 3.85
N ARG A 95 10.90 -15.74 3.37
CA ARG A 95 12.21 -15.35 2.87
C ARG A 95 12.12 -14.25 1.83
N GLN A 96 11.28 -14.44 0.80
CA GLN A 96 11.15 -13.47 -0.28
C GLN A 96 10.56 -12.14 0.19
N ALA A 97 9.62 -12.16 1.14
CA ALA A 97 9.04 -10.95 1.70
C ALA A 97 10.08 -10.21 2.56
N CYS A 98 10.88 -10.93 3.35
CA CYS A 98 11.99 -10.36 4.13
C CYS A 98 13.05 -9.72 3.24
N TYR A 99 13.42 -10.35 2.11
CA TYR A 99 14.31 -9.72 1.13
C TYR A 99 13.77 -8.38 0.63
N GLU A 100 12.46 -8.27 0.38
CA GLU A 100 11.85 -7.02 -0.07
C GLU A 100 11.79 -5.96 1.03
N VAL A 101 11.62 -6.35 2.30
CA VAL A 101 11.72 -5.43 3.45
C VAL A 101 13.14 -4.89 3.60
N VAL A 102 14.15 -5.77 3.60
CA VAL A 102 15.56 -5.35 3.72
C VAL A 102 15.94 -4.44 2.56
N LYS A 103 15.56 -4.83 1.34
CA LYS A 103 15.76 -4.00 0.15
C LYS A 103 15.09 -2.63 0.25
N LEU A 104 13.89 -2.56 0.81
CA LEU A 104 13.22 -1.28 1.04
C LEU A 104 14.00 -0.43 2.06
N ALA A 105 14.44 -1.03 3.16
CA ALA A 105 15.20 -0.34 4.20
C ALA A 105 16.57 0.18 3.72
N ASP A 106 17.22 -0.53 2.79
CA ASP A 106 18.52 -0.15 2.25
C ASP A 106 18.43 0.95 1.17
N HIS A 107 17.22 1.26 0.67
CA HIS A 107 17.03 2.16 -0.48
C HIS A 107 15.96 3.24 -0.28
N ALA A 108 15.28 3.29 0.87
CA ALA A 108 14.30 4.32 1.20
C ALA A 108 14.46 4.74 2.66
N GLU A 109 14.31 6.04 2.90
CA GLU A 109 14.34 6.60 4.25
C GLU A 109 13.17 6.09 5.08
N ALA A 110 13.41 5.76 6.36
CA ALA A 110 12.38 5.26 7.27
C ALA A 110 11.18 6.22 7.34
N ALA A 111 11.45 7.53 7.35
CA ALA A 111 10.40 8.55 7.35
C ALA A 111 9.49 8.46 6.10
N GLU A 112 10.05 8.19 4.91
CA GLU A 112 9.27 8.06 3.67
C GLU A 112 8.43 6.77 3.66
N VAL A 113 8.98 5.68 4.19
CA VAL A 113 8.26 4.40 4.39
C VAL A 113 7.07 4.61 5.32
N VAL A 114 7.31 5.21 6.49
CA VAL A 114 6.27 5.49 7.49
C VAL A 114 5.18 6.38 6.89
N GLU A 115 5.55 7.51 6.28
CA GLU A 115 4.60 8.43 5.66
C GLU A 115 3.74 7.75 4.60
N THR A 116 4.37 7.00 3.70
CA THR A 116 3.67 6.27 2.63
C THR A 116 2.73 5.22 3.21
N ALA A 117 3.14 4.49 4.24
CA ALA A 117 2.29 3.50 4.91
C ALA A 117 1.05 4.17 5.52
N LEU A 118 1.25 5.22 6.31
CA LEU A 118 0.18 5.97 6.97
C LEU A 118 -0.78 6.61 5.95
N ALA A 119 -0.26 7.10 4.83
CA ALA A 119 -1.08 7.64 3.75
C ALA A 119 -2.02 6.59 3.13
N VAL A 120 -1.60 5.33 3.03
CA VAL A 120 -2.44 4.23 2.52
C VAL A 120 -3.55 3.90 3.52
N PHE A 121 -3.27 3.92 4.83
CA PHE A 121 -4.31 3.78 5.86
C PHE A 121 -5.30 4.95 5.86
N LEU A 122 -4.81 6.18 5.73
CA LEU A 122 -5.67 7.36 5.62
C LEU A 122 -6.58 7.29 4.39
N MET A 123 -6.04 6.85 3.25
CA MET A 123 -6.84 6.61 2.04
C MET A 123 -7.90 5.53 2.26
N GLN A 124 -7.60 4.47 3.01
CA GLN A 124 -8.57 3.43 3.33
C GLN A 124 -9.73 3.98 4.16
N GLU A 125 -9.43 4.82 5.15
CA GLU A 125 -10.43 5.43 6.02
C GLU A 125 -11.32 6.42 5.26
N GLN A 126 -10.72 7.33 4.49
CA GLN A 126 -11.46 8.39 3.78
C GLN A 126 -12.10 7.93 2.46
N SER A 127 -11.62 6.84 1.88
CA SER A 127 -12.10 6.28 0.61
C SER A 127 -12.19 4.76 0.67
N PRO A 128 -13.05 4.19 1.54
CA PRO A 128 -13.11 2.74 1.76
C PRO A 128 -13.45 1.95 0.49
N ARG A 129 -14.29 2.53 -0.39
CA ARG A 129 -14.64 1.93 -1.70
C ARG A 129 -13.45 1.77 -2.65
N ARG A 130 -12.31 2.41 -2.35
CA ARG A 130 -11.09 2.28 -3.15
C ARG A 130 -10.42 0.92 -3.02
N PHE A 131 -10.64 0.23 -1.89
CA PHE A 131 -10.09 -1.09 -1.60
C PHE A 131 -11.23 -2.09 -1.54
N LEU A 132 -11.30 -2.99 -2.53
CA LEU A 132 -12.43 -3.90 -2.68
C LEU A 132 -12.40 -5.09 -1.71
N SER A 133 -11.28 -5.30 -1.01
CA SER A 133 -11.10 -6.32 0.02
C SER A 133 -9.87 -6.01 0.89
N ASP A 134 -9.73 -6.69 2.02
CA ASP A 134 -8.53 -6.61 2.87
C ASP A 134 -7.28 -7.07 2.13
N ASP A 135 -7.39 -8.12 1.31
CA ASP A 135 -6.30 -8.55 0.45
C ASP A 135 -5.92 -7.47 -0.56
N ALA A 136 -6.91 -6.76 -1.12
CA ALA A 136 -6.64 -5.64 -2.00
C ALA A 136 -5.88 -4.53 -1.28
N PHE A 137 -6.30 -4.17 -0.06
CA PHE A 137 -5.58 -3.22 0.78
C PHE A 137 -4.12 -3.66 1.00
N ARG A 138 -3.89 -4.90 1.49
CA ARG A 138 -2.55 -5.44 1.76
C ARG A 138 -1.65 -5.43 0.51
N HIS A 139 -2.19 -5.80 -0.66
CA HIS A 139 -1.45 -5.74 -1.91
C HIS A 139 -1.08 -4.32 -2.30
N GLN A 140 -1.98 -3.35 -2.12
CA GLN A 140 -1.67 -1.96 -2.42
C GLN A 140 -0.65 -1.38 -1.44
N LEU A 141 -0.75 -1.67 -0.14
CA LEU A 141 0.24 -1.27 0.86
C LEU A 141 1.64 -1.77 0.47
N ALA A 142 1.78 -3.09 0.23
CA ALA A 142 3.04 -3.68 -0.21
C ALA A 142 3.55 -3.05 -1.52
N ARG A 143 2.67 -2.83 -2.50
CA ARG A 143 3.05 -2.24 -3.81
C ARG A 143 3.43 -0.75 -3.71
N ARG A 144 2.87 0.02 -2.78
CA ARG A 144 3.25 1.43 -2.57
C ARG A 144 4.58 1.56 -1.88
N LEU A 145 4.81 0.76 -0.85
CA LEU A 145 6.10 0.75 -0.15
C LEU A 145 7.23 0.21 -1.03
N ARG A 146 7.04 -0.91 -1.73
CA ARG A 146 8.07 -1.45 -2.65
C ARG A 146 8.49 -0.49 -3.75
N ALA A 147 7.59 0.41 -4.16
CA ALA A 147 7.85 1.37 -5.21
C ALA A 147 8.64 2.60 -4.74
N LEU A 148 8.96 2.70 -3.45
CA LEU A 148 9.93 3.67 -2.94
C LEU A 148 11.36 3.24 -3.31
N SER A 149 11.62 1.93 -3.43
CA SER A 149 12.89 1.41 -3.93
C SER A 149 12.88 1.29 -5.47
N ASP A 150 13.79 1.98 -6.15
CA ASP A 150 13.96 1.86 -7.61
C ASP A 150 14.68 0.57 -8.03
N VAL A 151 15.22 -0.20 -7.07
CA VAL A 151 16.09 -1.35 -7.31
C VAL A 151 15.33 -2.57 -7.87
N ASN A 152 14.00 -2.49 -7.97
CA ASN A 152 13.14 -3.49 -8.62
C ASN A 152 12.62 -3.04 -10.00
N ALA A 153 12.98 -1.84 -10.46
CA ALA A 153 12.56 -1.31 -11.74
C ALA A 153 13.48 -1.82 -12.86
N GLY A 154 12.96 -2.71 -13.70
CA GLY A 154 13.51 -2.92 -15.04
C GLY A 154 12.98 -1.86 -16.00
N THR A 155 13.62 -1.73 -17.15
CA THR A 155 13.12 -0.92 -18.27
C THR A 155 12.64 -1.87 -19.39
N TRP A 156 11.50 -1.55 -19.98
CA TRP A 156 10.98 -2.25 -21.15
C TRP A 156 10.62 -1.22 -22.22
N PHE A 157 11.10 -1.44 -23.44
CA PHE A 157 10.80 -0.55 -24.55
C PHE A 157 9.43 -0.89 -25.14
N ASP A 158 8.50 0.07 -25.10
CA ASP A 158 7.19 -0.10 -25.70
C ASP A 158 7.23 0.32 -27.17
N HIS A 159 7.37 -0.66 -28.06
CA HIS A 159 7.41 -0.45 -29.51
C HIS A 159 6.16 0.23 -30.09
N LYS A 160 5.00 0.20 -29.41
CA LYS A 160 3.78 0.88 -29.89
C LYS A 160 3.77 2.36 -29.56
N THR A 161 4.38 2.75 -28.44
CA THR A 161 4.38 4.15 -27.98
C THR A 161 5.73 4.84 -28.17
N GLY A 162 6.78 4.10 -28.56
CA GLY A 162 8.15 4.58 -28.69
C GLY A 162 8.80 4.98 -27.37
N LYS A 163 8.18 4.63 -26.23
CA LYS A 163 8.61 5.08 -24.89
C LYS A 163 9.18 3.93 -24.09
N VAL A 164 10.25 4.21 -23.34
CA VAL A 164 10.77 3.31 -22.31
C VAL A 164 9.82 3.35 -21.12
N LYS A 165 9.26 2.20 -20.75
CA LYS A 165 8.40 2.03 -19.57
C LYS A 165 9.19 1.33 -18.47
N ARG A 166 9.10 1.85 -17.24
CA ARG A 166 9.58 1.12 -16.05
C ARG A 166 8.64 -0.03 -15.74
N VAL A 167 9.19 -1.25 -15.63
CA VAL A 167 8.46 -2.47 -15.29
C VAL A 167 9.04 -3.02 -14.00
N TYR A 168 8.20 -3.15 -12.98
CA TYR A 168 8.58 -3.80 -11.74
C TYR A 168 8.36 -5.30 -11.85
N ARG A 169 9.29 -6.10 -11.33
CA ARG A 169 9.08 -7.54 -11.23
C ARG A 169 7.95 -7.83 -10.24
N ASP A 170 6.90 -8.47 -10.73
CA ASP A 170 5.80 -8.95 -9.88
C ASP A 170 6.35 -9.99 -8.89
N LEU A 171 5.99 -9.82 -7.62
CA LEU A 171 6.20 -10.87 -6.62
C LEU A 171 5.16 -11.99 -6.83
N PRO A 172 5.47 -13.22 -6.41
CA PRO A 172 4.46 -14.25 -6.24
C PRO A 172 3.32 -13.74 -5.33
N ALA A 173 2.08 -14.18 -5.60
CA ALA A 173 0.91 -13.75 -4.82
C ALA A 173 1.11 -13.99 -3.31
N GLY A 174 1.57 -15.19 -2.93
CA GLY A 174 1.82 -15.54 -1.54
C GLY A 174 2.84 -14.62 -0.85
N THR A 175 3.90 -14.23 -1.57
CA THR A 175 4.89 -13.27 -1.08
C THR A 175 4.28 -11.88 -0.88
N THR A 176 3.47 -11.41 -1.83
CA THR A 176 2.81 -10.10 -1.72
C THR A 176 1.83 -10.06 -0.55
N VAL A 177 1.06 -11.13 -0.35
CA VAL A 177 0.12 -11.26 0.78
C VAL A 177 0.86 -11.20 2.10
N LEU A 178 1.93 -12.01 2.25
CA LEU A 178 2.70 -12.06 3.49
C LEU A 178 3.42 -10.73 3.77
N LEU A 179 4.03 -10.12 2.74
CA LEU A 179 4.62 -8.79 2.85
C LEU A 179 3.58 -7.76 3.30
N GLY A 180 2.41 -7.75 2.66
CA GLY A 180 1.32 -6.85 3.03
C GLY A 180 0.82 -7.08 4.46
N ALA A 181 0.80 -8.32 4.94
CA ALA A 181 0.44 -8.65 6.31
C ALA A 181 1.47 -8.12 7.32
N MET A 182 2.77 -8.37 7.11
CA MET A 182 3.84 -7.85 7.98
C MET A 182 3.82 -6.31 8.07
N LEU A 183 3.60 -5.64 6.93
CA LEU A 183 3.51 -4.19 6.87
C LEU A 183 2.23 -3.69 7.57
N ALA A 184 1.10 -4.36 7.37
CA ALA A 184 -0.15 -4.01 8.05
C ALA A 184 -0.06 -4.22 9.56
N GLU A 185 0.64 -5.26 10.03
CA GLU A 185 0.90 -5.48 11.44
C GLU A 185 1.80 -4.37 12.02
N THR A 186 2.87 -4.02 11.30
CA THR A 186 3.84 -3.00 11.70
C THR A 186 3.20 -1.62 11.85
N PHE A 187 2.38 -1.21 10.87
CA PHE A 187 1.84 0.14 10.81
C PHE A 187 0.37 0.25 11.25
N GLY A 188 -0.35 -0.87 11.37
CA GLY A 188 -1.82 -0.87 11.43
C GLY A 188 -2.43 -0.12 12.60
N VAL A 189 -1.90 -0.31 13.82
CA VAL A 189 -2.44 0.37 15.01
C VAL A 189 -2.30 1.89 14.87
N ALA A 190 -1.09 2.36 14.55
CA ALA A 190 -0.84 3.78 14.40
C ALA A 190 -1.55 4.37 13.18
N GLY A 191 -1.54 3.65 12.06
CA GLY A 191 -2.20 4.04 10.81
C GLY A 191 -3.70 4.21 10.98
N LEU A 192 -4.38 3.25 11.60
CA LEU A 192 -5.83 3.32 11.83
C LEU A 192 -6.21 4.43 12.81
N LEU A 193 -5.50 4.56 13.94
CA LEU A 193 -5.81 5.59 14.93
C LEU A 193 -5.56 7.00 14.38
N LEU A 194 -4.44 7.20 13.69
CA LEU A 194 -4.14 8.48 13.05
C LEU A 194 -5.16 8.79 11.95
N ALA A 195 -5.51 7.81 11.10
CA ALA A 195 -6.46 7.99 10.02
C ALA A 195 -7.85 8.41 10.53
N ARG A 196 -8.35 7.74 11.57
CA ARG A 196 -9.61 8.11 12.23
C ARG A 196 -9.56 9.54 12.76
N ARG A 197 -8.46 9.89 13.45
CA ARG A 197 -8.29 11.24 13.99
C ARG A 197 -8.27 12.32 12.90
N GLU A 198 -7.60 12.07 11.78
CA GLU A 198 -7.61 12.99 10.64
C GLU A 198 -9.00 13.16 10.03
N THR A 199 -9.75 12.07 9.91
CA THR A 199 -11.13 12.09 9.38
C THR A 199 -12.05 12.88 10.30
N GLU A 200 -12.00 12.64 11.61
CA GLU A 200 -12.76 13.40 12.61
C GLU A 200 -12.43 14.90 12.56
N ASP A 201 -11.14 15.25 12.53
CA ASP A 201 -10.69 16.65 12.44
C ASP A 201 -11.14 17.28 11.10
N ALA A 202 -11.15 16.53 10.00
CA ALA A 202 -11.62 17.01 8.70
C ALA A 202 -13.13 17.24 8.67
N GLU A 203 -13.92 16.35 9.27
CA GLU A 203 -15.36 16.52 9.40
C GLU A 203 -15.72 17.71 10.28
N LYS A 204 -15.03 17.89 11.40
CA LYS A 204 -15.21 19.05 12.28
C LYS A 204 -14.96 20.36 11.54
N ARG A 205 -13.82 20.47 10.84
CA ARG A 205 -13.51 21.66 10.02
C ARG A 205 -14.54 21.90 8.92
N ARG A 206 -15.08 20.84 8.30
CA ARG A 206 -16.12 20.96 7.28
C ARG A 206 -17.39 21.56 7.88
N ARG A 207 -17.84 21.08 9.05
CA ARG A 207 -19.02 21.62 9.75
C ARG A 207 -18.82 23.09 10.14
N GLU A 208 -17.68 23.43 10.72
CA GLU A 208 -17.35 24.83 11.07
C GLU A 208 -17.38 25.75 9.83
N ASN A 209 -16.87 25.30 8.70
CA ASN A 209 -16.91 26.06 7.45
C ASN A 209 -18.33 26.19 6.87
N GLU A 210 -19.15 25.15 6.97
CA GLU A 210 -20.56 25.17 6.55
C GLU A 210 -21.37 26.16 7.42
N GLU A 211 -21.16 26.16 8.73
CA GLU A 211 -21.78 27.10 9.68
C GLU A 211 -21.36 28.55 9.39
N LEU A 212 -20.06 28.80 9.16
CA LEU A 212 -19.57 30.13 8.78
C LEU A 212 -20.13 30.58 7.43
N ALA A 213 -20.21 29.69 6.44
CA ALA A 213 -20.77 30.01 5.14
C ALA A 213 -22.26 30.38 5.24
N GLN A 214 -23.02 29.68 6.08
CA GLN A 214 -24.41 30.01 6.35
C GLN A 214 -24.53 31.37 7.06
N ALA A 215 -23.72 31.63 8.09
CA ALA A 215 -23.73 32.90 8.81
C ALA A 215 -23.41 34.09 7.88
N VAL A 216 -22.48 33.93 6.93
CA VAL A 216 -22.17 34.95 5.91
C VAL A 216 -23.34 35.18 4.96
N GLN A 217 -24.09 34.14 4.58
CA GLN A 217 -25.29 34.29 3.73
C GLN A 217 -26.44 35.01 4.45
N GLU A 218 -26.50 34.94 5.78
CA GLU A 218 -27.53 35.59 6.60
C GLU A 218 -27.25 37.08 6.90
N LEU A 219 -26.07 37.60 6.52
CA LEU A 219 -25.74 39.02 6.61
C LEU A 219 -26.56 39.83 5.57
N LYS A 220 -27.30 40.85 6.06
CA LYS A 220 -28.03 41.82 5.22
C LYS A 220 -27.16 42.98 4.79
#